data_AF-A0A8J8PI86-F1
#
_entry.id   AF-A0A8J8PI86-F1
#
_cell.length_a   1.000
_cell.length_b   1.000
_cell.length_c   1.000
_cell.angle_alpha   90.00
_cell.angle_beta   90.00
_cell.angle_gamma   90.00
#
_symmetry.space_group_name_H-M   'P 1'
#
loop_
_entity.id
_entity.type
_entity.pdbx_description
1 polymer ?
#
loop_
_entity_poly.entity_id
_entity_poly.type
_entity_poly.pdbx_seq_one_letter_code
_entity_poly.pdbx_strand_id
1 'polypeptide(L)'
;MVVPEYTKPKRVIGWGEYKGLRKFESTYDIPQEAVNVLMRLLSVQGDTEFASIEQHLPWLIHAPKLSDRVTISRIMVDEMRHGWQVIQVLKEFGEEGKKIAEELLWTRMGKHRLDAFNIPFNMWEDTLAFTFLIDRVGMFQLLAFQDCSFGPLSRIIPTMLMEEEFHVNFGYNGIRELVKEGKKDLAQALINKWFPRGLDMFGHSKSY
;
A
#
# COMPACT_ATOMS: atom_id res chain seq x y z
N MET A 1 2.09 13.32 -14.26
CA MET A 1 2.09 12.24 -13.24
C MET A 1 3.56 11.93 -12.99
N VAL A 2 4.01 11.87 -11.73
CA VAL A 2 5.38 11.44 -11.44
C VAL A 2 5.37 9.93 -11.62
N VAL A 3 6.02 9.45 -12.69
CA VAL A 3 6.23 8.03 -12.96
C VAL A 3 7.46 7.65 -12.14
N PRO A 4 7.36 6.79 -11.11
CA PRO A 4 8.53 6.34 -10.39
C PRO A 4 9.39 5.48 -11.33
N GLU A 5 10.54 5.99 -11.77
CA GLU A 5 11.51 5.16 -12.48
C GLU A 5 11.99 4.05 -11.54
N TYR A 6 12.17 2.84 -12.08
CA TYR A 6 12.81 1.77 -11.32
C TYR A 6 14.20 2.23 -10.85
N THR A 7 14.35 2.38 -9.54
CA THR A 7 15.66 2.62 -8.95
C THR A 7 16.16 1.34 -8.32
N LYS A 8 17.36 0.93 -8.69
CA LYS A 8 18.04 -0.17 -7.99
C LYS A 8 18.23 0.21 -6.51
N PRO A 9 17.89 -0.67 -5.54
CA PRO A 9 18.11 -0.40 -4.13
C PRO A 9 19.57 -0.02 -3.83
N LYS A 10 19.76 1.10 -3.15
CA LYS A 10 21.08 1.52 -2.66
C LYS A 10 21.55 0.56 -1.57
N ARG A 11 22.86 0.29 -1.52
CA ARG A 11 23.48 -0.54 -0.47
C ARG A 11 23.90 0.25 0.77
N VAL A 12 23.87 1.58 0.68
CA VAL A 12 24.35 2.52 1.70
C VAL A 12 23.18 3.37 2.18
N ILE A 13 23.17 3.69 3.48
CA ILE A 13 22.19 4.56 4.12
C ILE A 13 22.40 6.00 3.64
N GLY A 14 21.36 6.61 3.09
CA GLY A 14 21.45 7.93 2.42
C GLY A 14 21.27 9.14 3.34
N TRP A 15 20.68 8.95 4.52
CA TRP A 15 20.24 10.03 5.41
C TRP A 15 20.17 9.58 6.87
N GLY A 16 19.97 10.52 7.81
CA GLY A 16 19.89 10.26 9.24
C GLY A 16 21.26 10.06 9.91
N GLU A 17 21.24 9.61 11.17
CA GLU A 17 22.43 9.41 12.01
C GLU A 17 23.43 8.42 11.40
N TYR A 18 22.93 7.35 10.78
CA TYR A 18 23.75 6.27 10.21
C TYR A 18 24.15 6.50 8.74
N LYS A 19 24.06 7.73 8.24
CA LYS A 19 24.38 8.06 6.84
C LYS A 19 25.81 7.62 6.47
N GLY A 20 25.95 7.00 5.31
CA GLY A 20 27.24 6.52 4.79
C GLY A 20 27.60 5.10 5.23
N LEU A 21 26.91 4.54 6.22
CA LEU A 21 27.05 3.13 6.58
C LEU A 21 26.32 2.23 5.58
N ARG A 22 26.73 0.95 5.53
CA ARG A 22 25.96 -0.06 4.81
C ARG A 22 24.58 -0.19 5.46
N LYS A 23 23.54 -0.43 4.64
CA LYS A 23 22.20 -0.76 5.15
C LYS A 23 22.26 -1.97 6.09
N PHE A 24 21.42 -1.97 7.11
CA PHE A 24 21.28 -3.06 8.07
C PHE A 24 20.76 -4.31 7.33
N GLU A 25 21.49 -5.42 7.41
CA GLU A 25 21.15 -6.65 6.67
C GLU A 25 20.53 -7.71 7.58
N SER A 26 20.66 -7.54 8.89
CA SER A 26 20.03 -8.37 9.91
C SER A 26 19.26 -7.51 10.91
N THR A 27 18.25 -8.10 11.53
CA THR A 27 17.50 -7.47 12.63
C THR A 27 18.40 -7.17 13.84
N TYR A 28 19.52 -7.88 14.00
CA TYR A 28 20.54 -7.59 15.02
C TYR A 28 21.35 -6.31 14.74
N ASP A 29 21.41 -5.86 13.49
CA ASP A 29 22.13 -4.64 13.11
C ASP A 29 21.30 -3.37 13.37
N ILE A 30 20.00 -3.52 13.61
CA ILE A 30 19.06 -2.42 13.78
C ILE A 30 19.16 -1.87 15.22
N PRO A 31 19.20 -0.55 15.42
CA PRO A 31 19.08 0.05 16.75
C PRO A 31 17.84 -0.45 17.48
N GLN A 32 17.97 -0.82 18.75
CA GLN A 32 16.93 -1.53 19.50
C GLN A 32 15.62 -0.74 19.59
N GLU A 33 15.71 0.58 19.70
CA GLU A 33 14.59 1.52 19.71
C GLU A 33 13.81 1.56 18.38
N ALA A 34 14.47 1.23 17.26
CA ALA A 34 13.86 1.26 15.92
C ALA A 34 13.20 -0.07 15.55
N VAL A 35 13.55 -1.18 16.21
CA VAL A 35 13.00 -2.53 15.92
C VAL A 35 11.47 -2.55 16.02
N ASN A 36 10.93 -2.04 17.14
CA ASN A 36 9.48 -2.03 17.36
C ASN A 36 8.75 -1.09 16.41
N VAL A 37 9.37 0.04 16.07
CA VAL A 37 8.83 0.99 15.09
C VAL A 37 8.75 0.34 13.72
N LEU A 38 9.82 -0.34 13.29
CA LEU A 38 9.87 -1.01 12.00
C LEU A 38 8.87 -2.16 11.90
N MET A 39 8.74 -2.99 12.95
CA MET A 39 7.71 -4.04 12.99
C MET A 39 6.29 -3.46 12.92
N ARG A 40 6.04 -2.32 13.57
CA ARG A 40 4.75 -1.63 13.47
C ARG A 40 4.49 -1.05 12.07
N LEU A 41 5.50 -0.49 11.42
CA LEU A 41 5.37 -0.01 10.04
C LEU A 41 5.08 -1.16 9.08
N LEU A 42 5.79 -2.27 9.21
CA LEU A 42 5.56 -3.49 8.42
C LEU A 42 4.17 -4.09 8.70
N SER A 43 3.69 -4.04 9.94
CA SER A 43 2.36 -4.55 10.28
C SER A 43 1.23 -3.69 9.72
N VAL A 44 1.45 -2.37 9.58
CA VAL A 44 0.49 -1.47 8.92
C VAL A 44 0.53 -1.66 7.41
N GLN A 45 1.72 -1.63 6.80
CA GLN A 45 1.86 -1.86 5.35
C GLN A 45 1.32 -3.23 4.94
N GLY A 46 1.65 -4.29 5.67
CA GLY A 46 1.17 -5.63 5.33
C GLY A 46 -0.33 -5.80 5.50
N ASP A 47 -0.96 -5.08 6.43
CA ASP A 47 -2.42 -5.12 6.64
C ASP A 47 -3.16 -4.46 5.47
N THR A 48 -2.63 -3.36 4.89
CA THR A 48 -3.27 -2.69 3.75
C THR A 48 -3.36 -3.59 2.52
N GLU A 49 -2.32 -4.37 2.23
CA GLU A 49 -2.28 -5.17 1.00
C GLU A 49 -3.32 -6.30 1.03
N PHE A 50 -3.56 -6.92 2.20
CA PHE A 50 -4.61 -7.94 2.32
C PHE A 50 -5.99 -7.32 2.40
N ALA A 51 -6.11 -6.15 3.02
CA ALA A 51 -7.40 -5.48 3.19
C ALA A 51 -7.98 -4.96 1.87
N SER A 52 -7.14 -4.45 0.95
CA SER A 52 -7.61 -3.99 -0.37
C SER A 52 -8.21 -5.16 -1.16
N ILE A 53 -7.63 -6.37 -1.06
CA ILE A 53 -8.16 -7.59 -1.68
C ILE A 53 -9.58 -7.88 -1.17
N GLU A 54 -9.83 -7.77 0.14
CA GLU A 54 -11.16 -7.97 0.71
C GLU A 54 -12.19 -6.96 0.17
N GLN A 55 -11.81 -5.69 0.06
CA GLN A 55 -12.68 -4.65 -0.48
C GLN A 55 -12.98 -4.86 -1.98
N HIS A 56 -12.01 -5.34 -2.75
CA HIS A 56 -12.16 -5.59 -4.18
C HIS A 56 -12.85 -6.93 -4.52
N LEU A 57 -12.90 -7.88 -3.59
CA LEU A 57 -13.37 -9.25 -3.84
C LEU A 57 -14.72 -9.37 -4.58
N PRO A 58 -15.78 -8.61 -4.25
CA PRO A 58 -17.06 -8.71 -4.96
C PRO A 58 -16.95 -8.39 -6.46
N TRP A 59 -15.98 -7.57 -6.86
CA TRP A 59 -15.82 -7.08 -8.22
C TRP A 59 -15.19 -8.08 -9.18
N LEU A 60 -14.66 -9.20 -8.68
CA LEU A 60 -14.32 -10.34 -9.54
C LEU A 60 -15.54 -10.87 -10.32
N ILE A 61 -16.73 -10.74 -9.74
CA ILE A 61 -17.99 -11.17 -10.34
C ILE A 61 -18.75 -9.97 -10.92
N HIS A 62 -18.80 -8.85 -10.18
CA HIS A 62 -19.71 -7.74 -10.46
C HIS A 62 -19.12 -6.60 -11.30
N ALA A 63 -17.83 -6.62 -11.65
CA ALA A 63 -17.26 -5.51 -12.42
C ALA A 63 -17.92 -5.35 -13.81
N PRO A 64 -18.12 -4.11 -14.29
CA PRO A 64 -19.01 -3.83 -15.42
C PRO A 64 -18.58 -4.46 -16.74
N LYS A 65 -17.27 -4.54 -16.99
CA LYS A 65 -16.69 -5.10 -18.22
C LYS A 65 -15.81 -6.30 -17.91
N LEU A 66 -15.61 -7.17 -18.90
CA LEU A 66 -14.64 -8.26 -18.79
C LEU A 66 -13.21 -7.72 -18.59
N SER A 67 -12.85 -6.63 -19.27
CA SER A 67 -11.57 -5.94 -19.08
C SER A 67 -11.38 -5.44 -17.65
N ASP A 68 -12.45 -4.98 -17.02
CA ASP A 68 -12.45 -4.49 -15.64
C ASP A 68 -12.21 -5.65 -14.67
N ARG A 69 -12.83 -6.81 -14.91
CA ARG A 69 -12.59 -8.06 -14.16
C ARG A 69 -11.14 -8.54 -14.27
N VAL A 70 -10.57 -8.50 -15.47
CA VAL A 70 -9.15 -8.86 -15.68
C VAL A 70 -8.25 -7.88 -14.92
N THR A 71 -8.54 -6.58 -15.00
CA THR A 71 -7.74 -5.54 -14.35
C THR A 71 -7.78 -5.67 -12.83
N ILE A 72 -8.97 -5.82 -12.24
CA ILE A 72 -9.07 -5.95 -10.78
C ILE A 72 -8.46 -7.25 -10.26
N SER A 73 -8.55 -8.34 -11.04
CA SER A 73 -7.86 -9.58 -10.69
C SER A 73 -6.34 -9.40 -10.68
N ARG A 74 -5.80 -8.60 -11.62
CA ARG A 74 -4.38 -8.27 -11.64
C ARG A 74 -3.98 -7.45 -10.41
N ILE A 75 -4.73 -6.41 -10.07
CA ILE A 75 -4.49 -5.59 -8.87
C ILE A 75 -4.46 -6.48 -7.62
N MET A 76 -5.49 -7.31 -7.40
CA MET A 76 -5.55 -8.21 -6.24
C MET A 76 -4.39 -9.22 -6.18
N VAL A 77 -3.87 -9.69 -7.32
CA VAL A 77 -2.68 -10.56 -7.37
C VAL A 77 -1.40 -9.80 -7.02
N ASP A 78 -1.31 -8.52 -7.38
CA ASP A 78 -0.19 -7.65 -7.03
C ASP A 78 -0.19 -7.39 -5.53
N GLU A 79 -1.34 -7.04 -4.98
CA GLU A 79 -1.54 -6.82 -3.55
C GLU A 79 -1.24 -8.07 -2.71
N MET A 80 -1.68 -9.25 -3.17
CA MET A 80 -1.33 -10.52 -2.51
C MET A 80 0.19 -10.73 -2.48
N ARG A 81 0.89 -10.36 -3.54
CA ARG A 81 2.35 -10.47 -3.63
C ARG A 81 3.04 -9.45 -2.74
N HIS A 82 2.54 -8.22 -2.67
CA HIS A 82 3.02 -7.16 -1.78
C HIS A 82 2.91 -7.61 -0.32
N GLY A 83 1.74 -8.09 0.10
CA GLY A 83 1.52 -8.63 1.44
C GLY A 83 2.44 -9.81 1.74
N TRP A 84 2.66 -10.70 0.77
CA TRP A 84 3.60 -11.81 0.93
C TRP A 84 5.05 -11.36 1.10
N GLN A 85 5.49 -10.36 0.35
CA GLN A 85 6.84 -9.77 0.48
C GLN A 85 7.02 -9.16 1.88
N VAL A 86 6.04 -8.43 2.38
CA VAL A 86 6.05 -7.87 3.74
C VAL A 86 6.09 -8.98 4.80
N ILE A 87 5.32 -10.06 4.63
CA ILE A 87 5.37 -11.24 5.50
C ILE A 87 6.78 -11.86 5.56
N GLN A 88 7.49 -11.94 4.42
CA GLN A 88 8.86 -12.47 4.43
C GLN A 88 9.81 -11.57 5.23
N VAL A 89 9.68 -10.25 5.11
CA VAL A 89 10.48 -9.30 5.90
C VAL A 89 10.13 -9.40 7.39
N LEU A 90 8.85 -9.50 7.75
CA LEU A 90 8.40 -9.68 9.13
C LEU A 90 8.99 -10.95 9.77
N LYS A 91 9.10 -12.06 9.02
CA LYS A 91 9.68 -13.32 9.54
C LYS A 91 11.13 -13.20 9.98
N GLU A 92 11.88 -12.20 9.50
CA GLU A 92 13.26 -11.93 9.96
C GLU A 92 13.32 -11.43 11.41
N PHE A 93 12.20 -10.95 11.96
CA PHE A 93 12.07 -10.52 13.37
C PHE A 93 11.72 -11.68 14.32
N GLY A 94 11.95 -12.93 13.89
CA GLY A 94 11.77 -14.10 14.73
C GLY A 94 10.31 -14.37 15.07
N GLU A 95 10.06 -14.78 16.31
CA GLU A 95 8.74 -15.24 16.75
C GLU A 95 7.69 -14.13 16.79
N GLU A 96 8.09 -12.91 17.16
CA GLU A 96 7.18 -11.77 17.20
C GLU A 96 6.73 -11.37 15.78
N GLY A 97 7.67 -11.28 14.85
CA GLY A 97 7.35 -11.00 13.45
C GLY A 97 6.48 -12.09 12.79
N LYS A 98 6.67 -13.36 13.14
CA LYS A 98 5.80 -14.46 12.68
C LYS A 98 4.37 -14.31 13.19
N LYS A 99 4.18 -13.94 14.47
CA LYS A 99 2.86 -13.71 15.04
C LYS A 99 2.13 -12.57 14.33
N ILE A 100 2.83 -11.47 14.05
CA ILE A 100 2.27 -10.37 13.26
C ILE A 100 1.89 -10.88 11.87
N ALA A 101 2.77 -11.61 11.17
CA ALA A 101 2.48 -12.14 9.86
C ALA A 101 1.26 -13.08 9.83
N GLU A 102 1.07 -13.89 10.88
CA GLU A 102 -0.14 -14.71 11.04
C GLU A 102 -1.38 -13.83 11.27
N GLU A 103 -1.30 -12.83 12.15
CA GLU A 103 -2.39 -11.87 12.41
C GLU A 103 -2.88 -11.23 11.10
N LEU A 104 -1.97 -10.78 10.23
CA LEU A 104 -2.31 -10.18 8.93
C LEU A 104 -3.21 -11.07 8.06
N LEU A 105 -3.00 -12.40 8.08
CA LEU A 105 -3.77 -13.35 7.28
C LEU A 105 -5.18 -13.60 7.85
N TRP A 106 -5.39 -13.30 9.13
CA TRP A 106 -6.64 -13.53 9.85
C TRP A 106 -7.46 -12.25 10.09
N THR A 107 -6.84 -11.08 10.02
CA THR A 107 -7.56 -9.80 10.08
C THR A 107 -8.58 -9.73 8.94
N ARG A 108 -9.76 -9.20 9.24
CA ARG A 108 -10.87 -9.03 8.30
C ARG A 108 -11.43 -7.62 8.42
N MET A 109 -12.15 -7.20 7.39
CA MET A 109 -12.84 -5.90 7.35
C MET A 109 -13.60 -5.59 8.65
N GLY A 110 -13.43 -4.36 9.12
CA GLY A 110 -13.88 -3.88 10.43
C GLY A 110 -12.82 -3.96 11.53
N LYS A 111 -11.69 -4.64 11.27
CA LYS A 111 -10.56 -4.76 12.21
C LYS A 111 -9.22 -4.35 11.61
N HIS A 112 -9.17 -3.89 10.36
CA HIS A 112 -7.94 -3.39 9.76
C HIS A 112 -7.48 -2.13 10.49
N ARG A 113 -6.17 -1.91 10.49
CA ARG A 113 -5.50 -0.86 11.27
C ARG A 113 -5.83 0.55 10.78
N LEU A 114 -6.16 0.69 9.50
CA LEU A 114 -6.50 1.96 8.86
C LEU A 114 -7.97 1.97 8.44
N ASP A 115 -8.71 2.99 8.87
CA ASP A 115 -10.17 3.07 8.67
C ASP A 115 -10.60 3.04 7.20
N ALA A 116 -9.78 3.56 6.28
CA ALA A 116 -10.07 3.53 4.84
C ALA A 116 -10.30 2.10 4.31
N PHE A 117 -9.62 1.12 4.90
CA PHE A 117 -9.67 -0.30 4.52
C PHE A 117 -10.82 -1.07 5.19
N ASN A 118 -11.52 -0.43 6.15
CA ASN A 118 -12.70 -0.98 6.79
C ASN A 118 -14.01 -0.54 6.13
N ILE A 119 -13.94 0.16 4.99
CA ILE A 119 -15.10 0.74 4.31
C ILE A 119 -15.44 -0.10 3.09
N PRO A 120 -16.68 -0.60 2.97
CA PRO A 120 -17.07 -1.41 1.81
C PRO A 120 -17.14 -0.57 0.53
N PHE A 121 -16.81 -1.22 -0.59
CA PHE A 121 -17.06 -0.71 -1.92
C PHE A 121 -18.50 -1.05 -2.32
N ASN A 122 -19.35 -0.03 -2.34
CA ASN A 122 -20.79 -0.19 -2.60
C ASN A 122 -21.11 -0.16 -4.09
N MET A 123 -20.20 0.39 -4.89
CA MET A 123 -20.31 0.46 -6.34
C MET A 123 -18.93 0.32 -6.99
N TRP A 124 -18.89 -0.05 -8.27
CA TRP A 124 -17.64 -0.30 -8.98
C TRP A 124 -16.73 0.94 -8.97
N GLU A 125 -17.33 2.12 -9.04
CA GLU A 125 -16.60 3.37 -9.06
C GLU A 125 -15.87 3.68 -7.74
N ASP A 126 -16.20 3.00 -6.64
CA ASP A 126 -15.38 3.02 -5.42
C ASP A 126 -14.00 2.42 -5.68
N THR A 127 -13.90 1.32 -6.45
CA THR A 127 -12.61 0.74 -6.87
C THR A 127 -11.78 1.76 -7.66
N LEU A 128 -12.41 2.55 -8.53
CA LEU A 128 -11.70 3.56 -9.33
C LEU A 128 -11.16 4.70 -8.44
N ALA A 129 -11.97 5.16 -7.49
CA ALA A 129 -11.60 6.25 -6.60
C ALA A 129 -10.57 5.82 -5.55
N PHE A 130 -10.72 4.61 -5.02
CA PHE A 130 -9.78 4.00 -4.09
C PHE A 130 -8.40 3.86 -4.73
N THR A 131 -8.32 3.18 -5.88
CA THR A 131 -7.05 2.99 -6.59
C THR A 131 -6.42 4.32 -7.03
N PHE A 132 -7.23 5.34 -7.35
CA PHE A 132 -6.71 6.67 -7.67
C PHE A 132 -6.08 7.39 -6.46
N LEU A 133 -6.72 7.30 -5.29
CA LEU A 133 -6.42 8.15 -4.13
C LEU A 133 -5.74 7.40 -2.98
N ILE A 134 -6.23 6.23 -2.60
CA ILE A 134 -5.74 5.43 -1.46
C ILE A 134 -4.45 4.71 -1.84
N ASP A 135 -4.40 3.98 -2.96
CA ASP A 135 -3.16 3.34 -3.45
C ASP A 135 -2.08 4.39 -3.72
N ARG A 136 -2.49 5.60 -4.12
CA ARG A 136 -1.56 6.73 -4.26
C ARG A 136 -0.92 7.12 -2.92
N VAL A 137 -1.65 7.04 -1.81
CA VAL A 137 -1.04 7.18 -0.47
C VAL A 137 -0.09 6.02 -0.20
N GLY A 138 -0.48 4.79 -0.52
CA GLY A 138 0.40 3.61 -0.47
C GLY A 138 1.72 3.86 -1.21
N MET A 139 1.65 4.37 -2.44
CA MET A 139 2.82 4.76 -3.23
C MET A 139 3.69 5.82 -2.53
N PHE A 140 3.10 6.84 -1.88
CA PHE A 140 3.87 7.81 -1.08
C PHE A 140 4.57 7.15 0.13
N GLN A 141 3.93 6.21 0.81
CA GLN A 141 4.52 5.46 1.92
C GLN A 141 5.67 4.55 1.43
N LEU A 142 5.46 3.84 0.32
CA LEU A 142 6.49 3.03 -0.32
C LEU A 142 7.69 3.87 -0.76
N LEU A 143 7.48 5.07 -1.34
CA LEU A 143 8.55 6.01 -1.65
C LEU A 143 9.36 6.41 -0.41
N ALA A 144 8.70 6.58 0.75
CA ALA A 144 9.40 6.82 2.01
C ALA A 144 10.23 5.60 2.47
N PHE A 145 9.76 4.38 2.22
CA PHE A 145 10.48 3.14 2.54
C PHE A 145 11.60 2.78 1.57
N GLN A 146 11.59 3.31 0.35
CA GLN A 146 12.58 3.03 -0.70
C GLN A 146 14.03 3.23 -0.21
N ASP A 147 14.26 4.28 0.56
CA ASP A 147 15.56 4.61 1.14
C ASP A 147 15.70 4.19 2.63
N CYS A 148 14.85 3.28 3.13
CA CYS A 148 14.92 2.73 4.49
C CYS A 148 16.32 2.18 4.82
N SER A 149 16.78 2.36 6.06
CA SER A 149 18.07 1.84 6.53
C SER A 149 18.13 0.32 6.62
N PHE A 150 16.98 -0.35 6.74
CA PHE A 150 16.88 -1.82 6.71
C PHE A 150 16.85 -2.33 5.27
N GLY A 151 17.90 -3.05 4.90
CA GLY A 151 18.14 -3.58 3.56
C GLY A 151 17.04 -4.48 3.03
N PRO A 152 16.55 -5.48 3.79
CA PRO A 152 15.47 -6.37 3.38
C PRO A 152 14.20 -5.64 2.94
N LEU A 153 13.73 -4.66 3.73
CA LEU A 153 12.58 -3.84 3.35
C LEU A 153 12.88 -3.01 2.10
N SER A 154 13.99 -2.26 2.08
CA SER A 154 14.34 -1.41 0.93
C SER A 154 14.44 -2.18 -0.40
N ARG A 155 14.74 -3.48 -0.38
CA ARG A 155 14.86 -4.32 -1.58
C ARG A 155 13.51 -4.69 -2.22
N ILE A 156 12.43 -4.80 -1.46
CA ILE A 156 11.13 -5.19 -2.01
C ILE A 156 10.38 -3.99 -2.65
N ILE A 157 10.67 -2.78 -2.17
CA ILE A 157 9.97 -1.55 -2.54
C ILE A 157 9.98 -1.23 -4.05
N PRO A 158 11.10 -1.30 -4.80
CA PRO A 158 11.08 -0.87 -6.19
C PRO A 158 10.15 -1.67 -7.08
N THR A 159 9.97 -2.97 -6.79
CA THR A 159 9.02 -3.81 -7.53
C THR A 159 7.57 -3.43 -7.18
N MET A 160 7.28 -3.21 -5.89
CA MET A 160 5.95 -2.76 -5.45
C MET A 160 5.58 -1.43 -6.09
N LEU A 161 6.50 -0.44 -6.10
CA LEU A 161 6.27 0.88 -6.71
C LEU A 161 5.93 0.81 -8.20
N MET A 162 6.59 -0.07 -8.98
CA MET A 162 6.26 -0.24 -10.39
C MET A 162 4.85 -0.82 -10.60
N GLU A 163 4.39 -1.66 -9.67
CA GLU A 163 3.08 -2.30 -9.74
C GLU A 163 1.98 -1.33 -9.28
N GLU A 164 2.23 -0.56 -8.22
CA GLU A 164 1.35 0.48 -7.67
C GLU A 164 1.06 1.60 -8.68
N GLU A 165 2.04 1.93 -9.53
CA GLU A 165 1.81 2.89 -10.60
C GLU A 165 0.68 2.44 -11.55
N PHE A 166 0.57 1.13 -11.83
CA PHE A 166 -0.53 0.60 -12.64
C PHE A 166 -1.89 0.82 -11.95
N HIS A 167 -1.95 0.61 -10.63
CA HIS A 167 -3.20 0.74 -9.85
C HIS A 167 -3.68 2.19 -9.87
N VAL A 168 -2.77 3.12 -9.56
CA VAL A 168 -3.04 4.56 -9.55
C VAL A 168 -3.46 5.09 -10.92
N ASN A 169 -2.83 4.60 -11.99
CA ASN A 169 -3.19 4.97 -13.35
C ASN A 169 -4.57 4.43 -13.76
N PHE A 170 -4.89 3.20 -13.37
CA PHE A 170 -6.21 2.61 -13.61
C PHE A 170 -7.32 3.45 -12.96
N GLY A 171 -7.19 3.77 -11.68
CA GLY A 171 -8.14 4.61 -10.97
C GLY A 171 -8.27 6.01 -11.56
N TYR A 172 -7.14 6.69 -11.82
CA TYR A 172 -7.13 8.03 -12.42
C TYR A 172 -7.85 8.07 -13.76
N ASN A 173 -7.56 7.11 -14.65
CA ASN A 173 -8.22 7.05 -15.95
C ASN A 173 -9.71 6.71 -15.83
N GLY A 174 -10.08 5.86 -14.89
CA GLY A 174 -11.49 5.55 -14.58
C GLY A 174 -12.28 6.78 -14.16
N ILE A 175 -11.79 7.54 -13.17
CA ILE A 175 -12.43 8.78 -12.72
C ILE A 175 -12.48 9.83 -13.84
N ARG A 176 -11.41 9.96 -14.63
CA ARG A 176 -11.38 10.84 -15.81
C ARG A 176 -12.45 10.48 -16.83
N GLU A 177 -12.70 9.18 -17.05
CA GLU A 177 -13.71 8.73 -18.01
C GLU A 177 -15.13 9.03 -17.51
N LEU A 178 -15.43 8.85 -16.22
CA LEU A 178 -16.72 9.28 -15.64
C LEU A 178 -17.00 10.77 -15.92
N VAL A 179 -15.99 11.62 -15.78
CA VAL A 179 -16.11 13.06 -16.05
C VAL A 179 -16.42 13.32 -17.53
N LYS A 180 -15.77 12.61 -18.47
CA LYS A 180 -16.04 12.74 -19.91
C LYS A 180 -17.43 12.24 -20.31
N GLU A 181 -17.91 11.19 -19.65
CA GLU A 181 -19.27 10.65 -19.83
C GLU A 181 -20.36 11.56 -19.23
N GLY A 182 -19.99 12.71 -18.64
CA GLY A 182 -20.93 13.65 -18.03
C GLY A 182 -21.33 13.30 -16.60
N LYS A 183 -20.75 12.27 -15.98
CA LYS A 183 -21.02 11.82 -14.60
C LYS A 183 -20.20 12.60 -13.56
N LYS A 184 -20.14 13.93 -13.70
CA LYS A 184 -19.32 14.81 -12.85
C LYS A 184 -19.74 14.77 -11.38
N ASP A 185 -21.03 14.71 -11.11
CA ASP A 185 -21.54 14.69 -9.74
C ASP A 185 -21.15 13.39 -9.01
N LEU A 186 -21.18 12.26 -9.73
CA LEU A 186 -20.69 10.98 -9.21
C LEU A 186 -19.18 11.03 -8.94
N ALA A 187 -18.40 11.52 -9.90
CA ALA A 187 -16.96 11.69 -9.70
C ALA A 187 -16.66 12.57 -8.48
N GLN A 188 -17.35 13.69 -8.32
CA GLN A 188 -17.19 14.57 -7.16
C GLN A 188 -17.59 13.88 -5.85
N ALA A 189 -18.68 13.12 -5.81
CA ALA A 189 -19.09 12.36 -4.64
C ALA A 189 -18.04 11.31 -4.23
N LEU A 190 -17.42 10.64 -5.19
CA LEU A 190 -16.33 9.69 -4.95
C LEU A 190 -15.08 10.37 -4.39
N ILE A 191 -14.69 11.53 -4.94
CA ILE A 191 -13.58 12.32 -4.40
C ILE A 191 -13.89 12.77 -2.97
N ASN A 192 -15.11 13.27 -2.71
CA ASN A 192 -15.53 13.67 -1.36
C ASN A 192 -15.51 12.50 -0.37
N LYS A 193 -15.81 11.28 -0.83
CA LYS A 193 -15.71 10.06 -0.02
C LYS A 193 -14.23 9.74 0.26
N TRP A 194 -13.40 9.58 -0.76
CA TRP A 194 -12.09 8.93 -0.60
C TRP A 194 -10.94 9.88 -0.30
N PHE A 195 -10.99 11.13 -0.75
CA PHE A 195 -9.91 12.09 -0.53
C PHE A 195 -9.59 12.36 0.95
N PRO A 196 -10.56 12.74 1.82
CA PRO A 196 -10.24 12.97 3.23
C PRO A 196 -9.69 11.71 3.92
N ARG A 197 -10.19 10.52 3.55
CA ARG A 197 -9.72 9.24 4.09
C ARG A 197 -8.28 8.94 3.70
N GLY A 198 -7.89 9.27 2.47
CA GLY A 198 -6.49 9.22 2.05
C GLY A 198 -5.63 10.20 2.85
N LEU A 199 -6.12 11.41 3.14
CA LEU A 199 -5.38 12.35 3.98
C LEU A 199 -5.18 11.84 5.41
N ASP A 200 -6.19 11.22 6.01
CA ASP A 200 -6.11 10.67 7.36
C ASP A 200 -5.05 9.56 7.50
N MET A 201 -4.74 8.84 6.41
CA MET A 201 -3.69 7.81 6.39
C MET A 201 -2.26 8.36 6.56
N PHE A 202 -2.02 9.66 6.35
CA PHE A 202 -0.72 10.27 6.64
C PHE A 202 -0.50 10.53 8.14
N GLY A 203 -1.52 10.32 8.97
CA GLY A 203 -1.46 10.55 10.41
C GLY A 203 -1.53 12.03 10.79
N HIS A 204 -1.19 12.33 12.05
CA HIS A 204 -1.29 13.70 12.58
C HIS A 204 -0.11 14.57 12.16
N SER A 205 -0.37 15.85 11.88
CA SER A 205 0.63 16.86 11.51
C SER A 205 1.65 17.18 12.61
N LYS A 206 1.45 16.67 13.83
CA LYS A 206 2.34 16.85 14.99
C LYS A 206 3.06 15.56 15.41
N SER A 207 3.07 14.53 14.56
CA SER A 207 3.85 13.31 14.80
C SER A 207 5.35 13.65 14.72
N TYR A 208 6.10 13.26 15.76
CA TYR A 208 7.57 13.42 15.87
C TYR A 208 8.26 12.06 15.86
#